data_AF-J3JHZ7-F1
#
_entry.id   AF-J3JHZ7-F1
#
_cell.length_a   1.000
_cell.length_b   1.000
_cell.length_c   1.000
_cell.angle_alpha   90.00
_cell.angle_beta   90.00
_cell.angle_gamma   90.00
#
_symmetry.space_group_name_H-M   'P 1'
#
loop_
_entity.id
_entity.type
_entity.pdbx_description
1 polymer ?
#
loop_
_entity_poly.entity_id
_entity_poly.type
_entity_poly.pdbx_seq_one_letter_code
_entity_poly.pdbx_strand_id
1 'polypeptide(L)' 'MAAIASVAADASLLDETTMKNRVDCSHMATEATAPNLSRCLNCRFTAPAGGSEWDHVDSPPLGRMTRCPDCGSTNVLSGR' A
#
# COMPACT_ATOMS: atom_id res chain seq x y z
N MET A 1 20.19 -41.62 47.63
CA MET A 1 19.75 -40.56 48.57
C MET A 1 19.59 -39.28 47.77
N ALA A 2 18.38 -38.73 47.82
CA ALA A 2 17.85 -37.74 46.87
C ALA A 2 18.37 -36.31 47.11
N ALA A 3 18.37 -35.55 46.02
CA ALA A 3 18.73 -34.14 45.91
C ALA A 3 17.68 -33.20 46.51
N ILE A 4 18.10 -32.04 47.02
CA ILE A 4 17.30 -30.81 47.03
C ILE A 4 18.20 -29.59 46.78
N ALA A 5 17.95 -28.88 45.68
CA ALA A 5 18.40 -27.50 45.50
C ALA A 5 17.14 -26.65 45.33
N SER A 6 16.87 -25.79 46.31
CA SER A 6 15.77 -24.83 46.30
C SER A 6 16.18 -23.60 45.51
N VAL A 7 15.53 -23.36 44.38
CA VAL A 7 15.52 -22.03 43.74
C VAL A 7 14.17 -21.40 44.00
N ALA A 8 14.19 -20.28 44.74
CA ALA A 8 13.10 -19.34 44.79
C ALA A 8 13.09 -18.57 43.46
N ALA A 9 11.96 -18.62 42.76
CA ALA A 9 11.59 -17.66 41.73
C ALA A 9 10.19 -17.17 42.09
N ASP A 10 10.15 -16.09 42.84
CA ASP A 10 8.95 -15.35 43.17
C ASP A 10 8.28 -14.86 41.88
N ALA A 11 7.12 -15.44 41.62
CA ALA A 11 6.19 -15.02 40.59
C ALA A 11 5.45 -13.75 41.04
N SER A 12 5.82 -12.61 40.49
CA SER A 12 4.95 -11.43 40.35
C SER A 12 4.79 -11.20 38.84
N LEU A 13 3.74 -11.73 38.20
CA LEU A 13 2.38 -11.17 38.14
C LEU A 13 2.37 -9.69 37.72
N LEU A 14 2.53 -9.45 36.42
CA LEU A 14 1.70 -8.45 35.73
C LEU A 14 1.02 -9.13 34.54
N ASP A 15 -0.28 -9.00 34.58
CA ASP A 15 -1.36 -9.45 33.72
C ASP A 15 -1.27 -8.84 32.31
N GLU A 16 -0.88 -9.61 31.27
CA GLU A 16 -0.75 -9.06 29.90
C GLU A 16 -1.13 -10.02 28.74
N THR A 17 -1.87 -11.11 28.97
CA THR A 17 -2.25 -12.02 27.86
C THR A 17 -3.74 -12.02 27.52
N THR A 18 -4.46 -10.97 27.91
CA THR A 18 -5.83 -10.69 27.45
C THR A 18 -5.86 -9.89 26.13
N MET A 19 -4.90 -10.05 25.20
CA MET A 19 -4.97 -9.26 23.95
C MET A 19 -4.26 -9.77 22.69
N LYS A 20 -4.04 -11.08 22.53
CA LYS A 20 -3.57 -11.63 21.23
C LYS A 20 -4.64 -12.40 20.46
N ASN A 21 -5.89 -11.93 20.55
CA ASN A 21 -6.95 -12.24 19.60
C ASN A 21 -7.55 -10.94 19.02
N ARG A 22 -6.74 -10.24 18.24
CA ARG A 22 -7.16 -9.41 17.11
C ARG A 22 -6.30 -9.93 15.96
N VAL A 23 -6.82 -10.75 15.06
CA VAL A 23 -7.32 -10.26 13.78
C VAL A 23 -6.60 -8.97 13.40
N ASP A 24 -5.32 -9.08 13.06
CA ASP A 24 -4.68 -8.11 12.22
C ASP A 24 -3.90 -8.92 11.20
N CYS A 25 -4.44 -8.94 9.99
CA CYS A 25 -3.66 -9.25 8.82
C CYS A 25 -2.44 -8.34 8.88
N SER A 26 -1.33 -8.82 9.42
CA SER A 26 -0.03 -8.17 9.33
C SER A 26 0.42 -8.23 7.88
N HIS A 27 -0.24 -7.43 7.06
CA HIS A 27 0.27 -6.82 5.86
C HIS A 27 1.28 -5.75 6.34
N MET A 28 2.31 -6.16 7.09
CA MET A 28 3.59 -5.47 7.01
C MET A 28 4.25 -5.93 5.71
N ALA A 29 3.67 -5.50 4.60
CA ALA A 29 4.53 -4.87 3.64
C ALA A 29 4.64 -3.44 4.16
N THR A 30 5.86 -2.96 4.35
CA THR A 30 6.12 -1.62 3.85
C THR A 30 5.61 -1.65 2.42
N GLU A 31 4.37 -1.24 2.20
CA GLU A 31 3.85 -0.98 0.87
C GLU A 31 4.66 0.23 0.44
N ALA A 32 5.89 0.00 -0.04
CA ALA A 32 6.34 0.74 -1.19
C ALA A 32 5.20 0.49 -2.17
N THR A 33 4.20 1.38 -2.15
CA THR A 33 3.19 1.52 -3.19
C THR A 33 4.09 1.60 -4.41
N ALA A 34 4.26 0.46 -5.09
CA ALA A 34 4.97 0.45 -6.35
C ALA A 34 4.25 1.55 -7.09
N PRO A 35 4.95 2.64 -7.47
CA PRO A 35 4.27 3.84 -7.94
C PRO A 35 3.32 3.33 -9.00
N ASN A 36 2.00 3.49 -8.79
CA ASN A 36 1.03 2.91 -9.68
C ASN A 36 1.33 3.57 -11.02
N LEU A 37 2.12 2.97 -11.91
CA LEU A 37 2.62 3.66 -13.08
C LEU A 37 1.55 3.52 -14.15
N SER A 38 1.10 4.66 -14.65
CA SER A 38 0.30 4.72 -15.84
C SER A 38 1.21 4.77 -17.06
N ARG A 39 0.81 4.13 -18.16
CA ARG A 39 1.48 4.27 -19.46
C ARG A 39 0.48 4.63 -20.55
N CYS A 40 0.87 5.55 -21.43
CA CYS A 40 0.11 5.81 -22.65
C CYS A 40 0.36 4.67 -23.65
N LEU A 41 -0.71 4.09 -24.18
CA LEU A 41 -0.60 3.01 -25.16
C LEU A 41 -0.26 3.51 -26.57
N ASN A 42 -0.38 4.83 -26.79
CA ASN A 42 -0.12 5.47 -28.08
C ASN A 42 1.37 5.85 -28.26
N CYS A 43 1.92 6.68 -27.36
CA CYS A 43 3.31 7.14 -27.45
C CYS A 43 4.28 6.50 -26.43
N ARG A 44 3.80 5.62 -25.54
CA ARG A 44 4.60 4.94 -24.49
C ARG A 44 5.08 5.83 -23.33
N PHE A 45 4.57 7.06 -23.21
CA PHE A 45 4.81 7.91 -22.03
C PHE A 45 4.42 7.16 -20.74
N THR A 46 5.31 7.13 -19.74
CA THR A 46 5.11 6.39 -18.48
C THR A 46 5.30 7.32 -17.31
N ALA A 47 4.31 7.41 -16.44
CA ALA A 47 4.35 8.30 -15.29
C ALA A 47 3.35 7.85 -14.20
N PRO A 48 3.53 8.25 -12.93
CA PRO A 48 2.61 8.00 -11.82
C PRO A 48 1.13 8.19 -12.17
N ALA A 49 0.31 7.17 -11.89
CA ALA A 49 -1.11 7.12 -12.17
C ALA A 49 -1.85 8.13 -11.31
N GLY A 50 -2.63 8.99 -11.96
CA GLY A 50 -3.34 10.08 -11.29
C GLY A 50 -2.41 11.19 -10.75
N GLY A 51 -1.12 11.14 -11.08
CA GLY A 51 -0.18 12.20 -10.77
C GLY A 51 -0.38 13.44 -11.65
N SER A 52 0.20 14.56 -11.22
CA SER A 52 0.14 15.86 -11.90
C SER A 52 0.91 15.92 -13.23
N GLU A 53 1.74 14.92 -13.50
CA GLU A 53 2.37 14.66 -14.80
C GLU A 53 1.37 14.36 -15.92
N TRP A 54 0.15 13.93 -15.60
CA TRP A 54 -0.88 13.71 -16.61
C TRP A 54 -1.65 14.99 -16.90
N ASP A 55 -1.93 15.20 -18.18
CA ASP A 55 -2.85 16.26 -18.58
C ASP A 55 -4.28 15.84 -18.24
N HIS A 56 -5.11 16.80 -17.85
CA HIS A 56 -6.50 16.55 -17.51
C HIS A 56 -7.40 17.45 -18.32
N VAL A 57 -8.22 16.82 -19.15
CA VAL A 57 -9.20 17.53 -19.97
C VAL A 57 -10.58 17.39 -19.36
N ASP A 58 -11.27 18.51 -19.22
CA ASP A 58 -12.69 18.51 -18.86
C ASP A 58 -13.53 18.47 -20.13
N SER A 59 -14.46 17.52 -20.20
CA SER A 59 -15.40 17.40 -21.30
C SER A 59 -16.82 17.46 -20.76
N PRO A 60 -17.67 18.41 -21.20
CA PRO A 60 -19.01 18.61 -20.66
C PRO A 60 -19.89 17.35 -20.55
N PRO A 61 -19.80 16.34 -21.44
CA PRO A 61 -20.54 15.08 -21.29
C PRO A 61 -19.85 13.98 -20.47
N LEU A 62 -18.53 14.05 -20.25
CA LEU A 62 -17.73 12.93 -19.69
C LEU A 62 -16.98 13.30 -18.39
N GLY A 63 -16.93 14.58 -18.02
CA GLY A 63 -16.17 15.09 -16.89
C GLY A 63 -14.66 15.09 -17.13
N ARG A 64 -13.91 15.07 -16.03
CA ARG A 64 -12.44 15.15 -16.05
C ARG A 64 -11.81 13.82 -16.47
N MET A 65 -11.17 13.82 -17.62
CA MET A 65 -10.46 12.66 -18.17
C MET A 65 -8.95 12.87 -18.14
N THR A 66 -8.22 11.78 -17.95
CA THR A 66 -6.76 11.76 -18.06
C THR A 66 -6.36 11.70 -19.53
N ARG A 67 -5.52 12.64 -19.96
CA ARG A 67 -4.96 12.78 -21.30
C ARG A 67 -3.44 12.72 -21.21
N CYS A 68 -2.82 12.05 -22.17
CA CYS A 68 -1.37 12.05 -22.30
C CYS A 68 -0.90 13.44 -22.77
N PRO A 69 0.02 14.10 -22.06
CA PRO A 69 0.52 15.42 -22.44
C PRO A 69 1.38 15.41 -23.71
N ASP A 70 1.98 14.26 -24.03
CA ASP A 70 2.94 14.12 -25.13
C ASP A 70 2.24 13.97 -26.50
N CYS A 71 1.25 13.09 -26.61
CA CYS A 71 0.53 12.82 -27.86
C CYS A 71 -0.94 13.26 -27.87
N GLY A 72 -1.48 13.68 -26.73
CA GLY A 72 -2.87 14.08 -26.58
C GLY A 72 -3.90 12.94 -26.55
N SER A 73 -3.46 11.68 -26.49
CA SER A 73 -4.36 10.52 -26.41
C SER A 73 -4.88 10.30 -24.99
N THR A 74 -6.14 9.91 -24.84
CA THR A 74 -6.75 9.49 -23.56
C THR A 74 -6.59 7.99 -23.31
N ASN A 75 -5.90 7.25 -24.19
CA ASN A 75 -5.68 5.82 -24.06
C ASN A 75 -4.51 5.51 -23.10
N VAL A 76 -4.80 5.57 -21.80
CA VAL A 76 -3.84 5.39 -20.72
C VAL A 76 -4.17 4.13 -19.92
N LEU A 77 -3.19 3.25 -19.75
CA LEU A 77 -3.28 2.05 -18.92
C LEU A 77 -2.69 2.36 -17.54
N SER A 78 -3.50 2.36 -16.49
CA SER A 78 -3.05 2.48 -15.10
C SER A 78 -2.85 1.10 -14.48
N GLY A 79 -1.68 0.84 -13.89
CA GLY A 79 -1.47 -0.34 -13.04
C GLY A 79 -2.41 -0.29 -11.83
N ARG A 80 -3.06 -1.42 -11.53
CA ARG A 80 -4.03 -1.58 -10.44
C ARG A 80 -3.36 -2.25 -9.25
#